data_AF-A0A2T5G3Y7-F1
#
_entry.id   AF-A0A2T5G3Y7-F1
#
_cell.length_a   1.000
_cell.length_b   1.000
_cell.length_c   1.000
_cell.angle_alpha   90.00
_cell.angle_beta   90.00
_cell.angle_gamma   90.00
#
_symmetry.space_group_name_H-M   'P 1'
#
loop_
_entity.id
_entity.type
_entity.pdbx_description
1 polymer ?
#
loop_
_entity_poly.entity_id
_entity_poly.type
_entity_poly.pdbx_seq_one_letter_code
_entity_poly.pdbx_strand_id
1 'polypeptide(L)'
;MGAPPYAEGTDCSGYAVVFSPLVRARFLARPNRFLMLAAGGEGEEGTPPFSVHLPDPGRLETVLHPGGTVWLFPVSPAPRAAKPRKTNYRAVLAELPRGGYATVDARVAELVGSWWLRCAYGRSSSEGLRIFRQVAHGAHRFDLYVPGVDGLPPLWVEVKSVTYVLEGIGYFPDAVTDRGRRHLLALAELAEAGQGALALFVVGRADAHAVAPAAHIDPRFAEAFRAARRAGVRMRALLTEPTPRGVRVLGEVPVLEEGRAGQHRGRKE
;
A
#
# COMPACT_ATOMS: atom_id res chain seq x y z
N MET A 1 6.46 15.36 16.78
CA MET A 1 6.47 14.58 15.52
C MET A 1 6.12 15.56 14.40
N GLY A 2 6.89 15.60 13.31
CA GLY A 2 6.50 16.44 12.16
C GLY A 2 5.17 15.97 11.57
N ALA A 3 4.44 16.87 10.90
CA ALA A 3 3.18 16.54 10.25
C ALA A 3 3.35 15.33 9.31
N PRO A 4 2.37 14.40 9.25
CA PRO A 4 2.38 13.35 8.24
C PRO A 4 2.35 13.99 6.84
N PRO A 5 2.89 13.33 5.81
CA PRO A 5 2.94 13.90 4.46
C PRO A 5 1.55 13.83 3.79
N TYR A 6 0.58 13.25 4.48
CA TYR A 6 -0.74 12.91 4.01
C TYR A 6 -1.74 13.02 5.14
N ALA A 7 -2.98 13.33 4.78
CA ALA A 7 -4.16 13.21 5.62
C ALA A 7 -5.19 12.29 4.94
N GLU A 8 -5.96 11.56 5.74
CA GLU A 8 -7.14 10.83 5.25
C GLU A 8 -8.22 11.83 4.82
N GLY A 9 -8.94 11.54 3.74
CA GLY A 9 -10.07 12.35 3.27
C GLY A 9 -11.24 12.34 4.26
N THR A 10 -12.09 13.37 4.21
CA THR A 10 -13.23 13.54 5.14
C THR A 10 -14.60 13.28 4.50
N ASP A 11 -14.66 13.09 3.18
CA ASP A 11 -15.87 12.78 2.42
C ASP A 11 -15.61 11.63 1.43
N CYS A 12 -16.69 11.02 0.93
CA CYS A 12 -16.64 9.86 0.04
C CYS A 12 -16.57 10.19 -1.45
N SER A 13 -16.38 11.46 -1.81
CA SER A 13 -16.44 11.97 -3.20
C SER A 13 -15.11 12.52 -3.71
N GLY A 14 -14.15 12.77 -2.83
CA GLY A 14 -12.87 13.37 -3.14
C GLY A 14 -11.67 12.42 -3.10
N TYR A 15 -10.54 12.97 -2.63
CA TYR A 15 -9.34 12.19 -2.38
C TYR A 15 -9.50 11.40 -1.08
N ALA A 16 -9.30 10.08 -1.15
CA ALA A 16 -9.20 9.22 0.03
C ALA A 16 -7.98 9.57 0.88
N VAL A 17 -6.92 10.09 0.24
CA VAL A 17 -5.72 10.59 0.89
C VAL A 17 -5.28 11.88 0.21
N VAL A 18 -5.08 12.96 0.96
CA VAL A 18 -4.57 14.24 0.44
C VAL A 18 -3.10 14.37 0.82
N PHE A 19 -2.23 14.67 -0.15
CA PHE A 19 -0.81 14.88 0.09
C PHE A 19 -0.51 16.33 0.47
N SER A 20 0.40 16.52 1.42
CA SER A 20 1.14 17.78 1.55
C SER A 20 2.01 18.01 0.32
N PRO A 21 2.45 19.25 0.05
CA PRO A 21 3.31 19.55 -1.08
C PRO A 21 4.52 18.60 -1.16
N LEU A 22 4.66 17.94 -2.31
CA LEU A 22 5.74 17.02 -2.60
C LEU A 22 6.77 17.70 -3.50
N VAL A 23 8.04 17.37 -3.31
CA VAL A 23 9.13 17.81 -4.19
C VAL A 23 9.49 16.71 -5.17
N ARG A 24 9.67 17.08 -6.43
CA ARG A 24 10.12 16.15 -7.48
C ARG A 24 11.61 15.89 -7.31
N ALA A 25 12.03 14.67 -7.61
CA ALA A 25 13.44 14.29 -7.71
C ALA A 25 13.59 13.13 -8.69
N ARG A 26 14.83 12.83 -9.08
CA ARG A 26 15.16 11.71 -9.94
C ARG A 26 15.63 10.53 -9.10
N PHE A 27 14.99 9.37 -9.25
CA PHE A 27 15.45 8.13 -8.63
C PHE A 27 16.75 7.66 -9.28
N LEU A 28 17.75 7.32 -8.45
CA LEU A 28 19.04 6.83 -8.92
C LEU A 28 19.22 5.35 -8.63
N ALA A 29 19.06 4.97 -7.36
CA ALA A 29 19.32 3.61 -6.91
C ALA A 29 18.52 3.31 -5.64
N ARG A 30 18.35 2.02 -5.36
CA ARG A 30 17.75 1.53 -4.12
C ARG A 30 18.72 0.58 -3.41
N PRO A 31 19.66 1.11 -2.58
CA PRO A 31 20.68 0.28 -1.94
C PRO A 31 20.11 -0.81 -1.03
N ASN A 32 18.93 -0.59 -0.45
CA ASN A 32 18.23 -1.61 0.33
C ASN A 32 16.72 -1.32 0.39
N ARG A 33 15.96 -2.23 1.00
CA ARG A 33 14.49 -2.15 1.06
C ARG A 33 13.93 -0.85 1.64
N PHE A 34 14.66 -0.12 2.50
CA PHE A 34 14.16 1.08 3.18
C PHE A 34 14.87 2.38 2.80
N LEU A 35 15.78 2.32 1.83
CA LEU A 35 16.62 3.45 1.41
C LEU A 35 16.66 3.51 -0.11
N MET A 36 16.42 4.70 -0.65
CA MET A 36 16.74 5.03 -2.03
C MET A 36 17.61 6.27 -2.09
N LEU A 37 18.37 6.38 -3.18
CA LEU A 37 19.14 7.55 -3.55
C LEU A 37 18.36 8.31 -4.63
N ALA A 38 18.26 9.61 -4.45
CA ALA A 38 17.68 10.52 -5.43
C ALA A 38 18.65 11.68 -5.70
N ALA A 39 18.48 12.36 -6.82
CA ALA A 39 19.17 13.61 -7.13
C ALA A 39 18.23 14.57 -7.86
N GLY A 40 18.57 15.86 -7.82
CA GLY A 40 17.75 16.90 -8.43
C GLY A 40 16.47 17.22 -7.68
N GLY A 41 15.88 18.31 -8.12
CA GLY A 41 14.61 18.94 -7.76
C GLY A 41 14.41 20.11 -8.71
N GLU A 42 13.19 20.63 -8.89
CA GLU A 42 12.92 21.65 -9.92
C GLU A 42 13.95 22.79 -9.89
N GLY A 43 14.78 22.88 -10.94
CA GLY A 43 15.82 23.91 -11.10
C GLY A 43 17.26 23.52 -10.75
N GLU A 44 17.55 22.33 -10.23
CA GLU A 44 18.89 21.97 -9.72
C GLU A 44 19.53 20.78 -10.47
N GLU A 45 19.96 20.99 -11.71
CA GLU A 45 20.97 20.12 -12.34
C GLU A 45 22.30 20.24 -11.58
N GLY A 46 22.93 19.10 -11.27
CA GLY A 46 24.23 19.06 -10.59
C GLY A 46 24.22 18.88 -9.07
N THR A 47 23.05 18.68 -8.43
CA THR A 47 23.01 18.33 -6.99
C THR A 47 23.57 16.92 -6.73
N PRO A 48 24.37 16.74 -5.66
CA PRO A 48 24.87 15.42 -5.29
C PRO A 48 23.72 14.50 -4.85
N PRO A 49 23.85 13.17 -5.04
CA PRO A 49 22.86 12.22 -4.56
C PRO A 49 22.58 12.36 -3.07
N PHE A 50 21.30 12.31 -2.68
CA PHE A 50 20.86 12.35 -1.29
C PHE A 50 20.02 11.13 -0.93
N SER A 51 20.02 10.80 0.37
CA SER A 51 19.31 9.65 0.92
C SER A 51 17.84 9.95 1.24
N VAL A 52 16.96 9.08 0.78
CA VAL A 52 15.51 9.16 0.96
C VAL A 52 15.02 7.89 1.63
N HIS A 53 14.19 8.03 2.64
CA HIS A 53 13.53 6.88 3.25
C HIS A 53 12.43 6.35 2.32
N LEU A 54 12.45 5.05 2.06
CA LEU A 54 11.45 4.33 1.29
C LEU A 54 10.61 3.44 2.22
N PRO A 55 9.40 3.85 2.60
CA PRO A 55 8.54 3.13 3.55
C PRO A 55 7.73 2.01 2.87
N ASP A 56 8.38 1.21 2.04
CA ASP A 56 7.78 0.03 1.38
C ASP A 56 8.81 -1.11 1.33
N PRO A 57 8.53 -2.27 1.94
CA PRO A 57 9.46 -3.40 1.96
C PRO A 57 9.46 -4.20 0.65
N GLY A 58 8.49 -4.00 -0.25
CA GLY A 58 8.37 -4.70 -1.53
C GLY A 58 9.50 -4.38 -2.50
N ARG A 59 9.62 -5.12 -3.59
CA ARG A 59 10.66 -4.93 -4.62
C ARG A 59 10.46 -3.68 -5.46
N LEU A 60 9.21 -3.29 -5.73
CA LEU A 60 8.87 -2.11 -6.55
C LEU A 60 9.52 -2.10 -7.95
N GLU A 61 9.87 -3.27 -8.51
CA GLU A 61 10.58 -3.40 -9.79
C GLU A 61 9.76 -2.90 -10.99
N THR A 62 8.44 -2.93 -10.92
CA THR A 62 7.54 -2.37 -11.94
C THR A 62 7.27 -0.88 -11.77
N VAL A 63 7.85 -0.25 -10.74
CA VAL A 63 7.57 1.13 -10.33
C VAL A 63 8.83 2.01 -10.33
N LEU A 64 9.92 1.56 -9.73
CA LEU A 64 11.15 2.33 -9.59
C LEU A 64 12.15 1.99 -10.70
N HIS A 65 12.29 2.89 -11.66
CA HIS A 65 13.21 2.77 -12.79
C HIS A 65 14.33 3.80 -12.66
N PRO A 66 15.63 3.43 -12.75
CA PRO A 66 16.72 4.39 -12.71
C PRO A 66 16.52 5.55 -13.69
N GLY A 67 16.65 6.78 -13.19
CA GLY A 67 16.37 8.00 -13.95
C GLY A 67 14.91 8.45 -13.94
N GLY A 68 13.98 7.63 -13.41
CA GLY A 68 12.56 7.98 -13.30
C GLY A 68 12.27 9.04 -12.24
N THR A 69 11.14 9.72 -12.38
CA THR A 69 10.69 10.76 -11.44
C THR A 69 10.07 10.13 -10.19
N VAL A 70 10.47 10.64 -9.02
CA VAL A 70 9.86 10.35 -7.73
C VAL A 70 9.40 11.64 -7.06
N TRP A 71 8.41 11.52 -6.20
CA TRP A 71 7.85 12.63 -5.45
C TRP A 71 8.05 12.38 -3.96
N LEU A 72 8.70 13.33 -3.32
CA LEU A 72 9.25 13.20 -1.99
C LEU A 72 8.57 14.20 -1.04
N PHE A 73 8.31 13.76 0.19
CA PHE A 73 7.92 14.65 1.25
C PHE A 73 9.15 15.12 2.04
N PRO A 74 9.39 16.44 2.18
CA PRO A 74 10.40 16.97 3.07
C PRO A 74 10.04 16.67 4.53
N VAL A 75 10.91 15.97 5.24
CA VAL A 75 10.72 15.64 6.66
C VAL A 75 11.41 16.70 7.49
N SER A 76 10.68 17.37 8.38
CA SER A 76 11.26 18.35 9.30
C SER A 76 12.39 17.72 10.14
N PRO A 77 13.44 18.48 10.47
CA PRO A 77 14.50 18.02 11.36
C PRO A 77 13.94 17.44 12.66
N ALA A 78 14.57 16.38 13.18
CA ALA A 78 14.20 15.87 14.49
C ALA A 78 14.41 16.97 15.56
N PRO A 79 13.52 17.11 16.55
CA PRO A 79 13.78 17.97 17.70
C PRO A 79 15.12 17.59 18.34
N ARG A 80 15.87 18.55 18.92
CA ARG A 80 17.22 18.32 19.50
C ARG A 80 17.29 17.15 20.50
N ALA A 81 16.17 16.82 21.17
CA ALA A 81 16.08 15.72 22.13
C ALA A 81 15.82 14.33 21.48
N ALA A 82 15.61 14.26 20.17
CA ALA A 82 15.36 13.01 19.44
C ALA A 82 16.61 12.57 18.66
N LYS A 83 16.80 11.26 18.51
CA LYS A 83 17.85 10.70 17.66
C LYS A 83 17.75 11.33 16.26
N PRO A 84 18.84 11.92 15.72
CA PRO A 84 18.81 12.60 14.43
C PRO A 84 18.36 11.63 13.32
N ARG A 85 17.44 12.09 12.47
CA ARG A 85 16.99 11.32 11.30
C ARG A 85 18.14 11.21 10.31
N LYS A 86 18.31 10.02 9.73
CA LYS A 86 19.34 9.77 8.70
C LYS A 86 18.94 10.25 7.30
N THR A 87 17.66 10.59 7.10
CA THR A 87 17.10 11.00 5.81
C THR A 87 16.20 12.21 5.99
N ASN A 88 16.37 13.22 5.14
CA ASN A 88 15.56 14.45 5.15
C ASN A 88 14.30 14.34 4.29
N TYR A 89 14.16 13.25 3.54
CA TYR A 89 13.06 13.02 2.62
C TYR A 89 12.45 11.65 2.82
N ARG A 90 11.19 11.55 2.44
CA ARG A 90 10.46 10.31 2.33
C ARG A 90 9.82 10.17 0.96
N ALA A 91 9.99 9.02 0.31
CA ALA A 91 9.33 8.73 -0.95
C ALA A 91 7.83 8.52 -0.73
N VAL A 92 7.01 9.13 -1.59
CA VAL A 92 5.54 9.03 -1.53
C VAL A 92 4.98 8.50 -2.85
N LEU A 93 5.43 9.04 -3.99
CA LEU A 93 5.03 8.59 -5.33
C LEU A 93 6.23 8.34 -6.24
N ALA A 94 6.00 7.56 -7.28
CA ALA A 94 6.85 7.46 -8.47
C ALA A 94 5.98 7.64 -9.72
N GLU A 95 6.53 8.27 -10.76
CA GLU A 95 5.92 8.29 -12.09
C GLU A 95 6.16 6.96 -12.79
N LEU A 96 5.14 6.44 -13.47
CA LEU A 96 5.21 5.19 -14.20
C LEU A 96 5.71 5.41 -15.64
N PRO A 97 6.49 4.48 -16.22
CA PRO A 97 7.03 4.64 -17.58
C PRO A 97 5.98 4.87 -18.68
N ARG A 98 4.76 4.35 -18.49
CA ARG A 98 3.65 4.47 -19.44
C ARG A 98 2.67 5.60 -19.07
N GLY A 99 3.08 6.50 -18.18
CA GLY A 99 2.24 7.57 -17.64
C GLY A 99 1.47 7.15 -16.38
N GLY A 100 1.03 8.15 -15.63
CA GLY A 100 0.40 7.97 -14.32
C GLY A 100 1.42 7.79 -13.19
N TYR A 101 0.90 7.47 -12.01
CA TYR A 101 1.68 7.41 -10.77
C TYR A 101 1.44 6.10 -10.03
N ALA A 102 2.44 5.70 -9.24
CA ALA A 102 2.30 4.67 -8.23
C ALA A 102 2.66 5.21 -6.84
N THR A 103 1.93 4.79 -5.81
CA THR A 103 2.34 5.01 -4.42
C THR A 103 3.53 4.12 -4.08
N VAL A 104 4.52 4.68 -3.38
CA VAL A 104 5.69 3.96 -2.87
C VAL A 104 5.81 4.08 -1.34
N ASP A 105 4.71 4.48 -0.69
CA ASP A 105 4.55 4.47 0.76
C ASP A 105 3.38 3.57 1.12
N ALA A 106 3.68 2.36 1.59
CA ALA A 106 2.67 1.33 1.87
C ALA A 106 1.63 1.76 2.92
N ARG A 107 1.91 2.78 3.74
CA ARG A 107 0.96 3.33 4.70
C ARG A 107 -0.16 4.14 4.05
N VAL A 108 0.02 4.60 2.82
CA VAL A 108 -1.05 5.23 2.03
C VAL A 108 -2.18 4.23 1.78
N ALA A 109 -1.86 2.95 1.54
CA ALA A 109 -2.86 1.90 1.41
C ALA A 109 -3.72 1.74 2.68
N GLU A 110 -3.11 1.79 3.87
CA GLU A 110 -3.82 1.71 5.16
C GLU A 110 -4.84 2.86 5.32
N LEU A 111 -4.46 4.09 4.92
CA LEU A 111 -5.37 5.26 4.94
C LEU A 111 -6.51 5.11 3.93
N VAL A 112 -6.21 4.66 2.71
CA VAL A 112 -7.25 4.35 1.71
C VAL A 112 -8.22 3.31 2.24
N GLY A 113 -7.72 2.26 2.91
CA GLY A 113 -8.57 1.22 3.50
C GLY A 113 -9.46 1.73 4.62
N SER A 114 -8.92 2.57 5.52
CA SER A 114 -9.69 3.22 6.59
C SER A 114 -10.77 4.14 6.02
N TRP A 115 -10.42 5.00 5.07
CA TRP A 115 -11.37 5.87 4.37
C TRP A 115 -12.47 5.08 3.67
N TRP A 116 -12.11 4.01 2.95
CA TRP A 116 -13.08 3.20 2.22
C TRP A 116 -14.03 2.47 3.17
N LEU A 117 -13.55 1.97 4.32
CA LEU A 117 -14.42 1.38 5.35
C LEU A 117 -15.45 2.39 5.87
N ARG A 118 -15.03 3.63 6.15
CA ARG A 118 -15.97 4.69 6.55
C ARG A 118 -17.07 4.89 5.52
N CYS A 119 -16.70 4.98 4.26
CA CYS A 119 -17.64 5.14 3.15
C CYS A 119 -18.55 3.92 2.97
N ALA A 120 -18.01 2.71 3.04
CA ALA A 120 -18.77 1.47 2.92
C ALA A 120 -19.83 1.30 4.03
N TYR A 121 -19.59 1.88 5.21
CA TYR A 121 -20.54 1.92 6.33
C TYR A 121 -21.47 3.15 6.31
N GLY A 122 -21.41 4.00 5.27
CA GLY A 122 -22.19 5.24 5.19
C GLY A 122 -21.84 6.28 6.27
N ARG A 123 -20.64 6.18 6.84
CA ARG A 123 -20.17 6.92 8.01
C ARG A 123 -18.86 7.63 7.68
N SER A 124 -18.91 8.57 6.74
CA SER A 124 -17.72 9.21 6.15
C SER A 124 -16.87 10.01 7.15
N SER A 125 -17.46 10.49 8.25
CA SER A 125 -16.72 11.23 9.29
C SER A 125 -15.96 10.31 10.25
N SER A 126 -14.91 10.83 10.88
CA SER A 126 -14.14 10.14 11.94
C SER A 126 -15.02 9.71 13.11
N GLU A 127 -16.03 10.52 13.42
CA GLU A 127 -17.01 10.32 14.50
C GLU A 127 -18.10 9.31 14.13
N GLY A 128 -18.39 9.15 12.84
CA GLY A 128 -19.42 8.24 12.34
C GLY A 128 -19.05 6.77 12.53
N LEU A 129 -17.78 6.39 12.31
CA LEU A 129 -17.31 5.01 12.48
C LEU A 129 -16.00 4.96 13.27
N ARG A 130 -15.96 4.25 14.39
CA ARG A 130 -14.71 4.09 15.13
C ARG A 130 -13.85 3.04 14.46
N ILE A 131 -12.67 3.42 13.97
CA ILE A 131 -11.66 2.51 13.41
C ILE A 131 -10.41 2.61 14.27
N PHE A 132 -10.01 1.49 14.86
CA PHE A 132 -8.74 1.37 15.56
C PHE A 132 -7.66 0.91 14.59
N ARG A 133 -6.44 1.42 14.74
CA ARG A 133 -5.31 1.09 13.87
C ARG A 133 -4.28 0.28 14.63
N GLN A 134 -3.58 -0.62 13.94
CA GLN A 134 -2.44 -1.36 14.49
C GLN A 134 -2.82 -2.13 15.78
N VAL A 135 -3.96 -2.82 15.77
CA VAL A 135 -4.55 -3.50 16.94
C VAL A 135 -3.94 -4.89 17.11
N ALA A 136 -3.51 -5.20 18.33
CA ALA A 136 -2.95 -6.51 18.67
C ALA A 136 -4.06 -7.55 18.86
N HIS A 137 -3.83 -8.76 18.34
CA HIS A 137 -4.65 -9.95 18.58
C HIS A 137 -3.74 -11.17 18.63
N GLY A 138 -3.60 -11.78 19.82
CA GLY A 138 -2.61 -12.81 20.05
C GLY A 138 -1.18 -12.34 19.70
N ALA A 139 -0.49 -13.10 18.85
CA ALA A 139 0.85 -12.76 18.37
C ALA A 139 0.86 -11.80 17.16
N HIS A 140 -0.31 -11.37 16.69
CA HIS A 140 -0.47 -10.58 15.47
C HIS A 140 -0.86 -9.14 15.77
N ARG A 141 -0.63 -8.27 14.79
CA ARG A 141 -1.08 -6.89 14.80
C ARG A 141 -1.70 -6.57 13.46
N PHE A 142 -3.02 -6.39 13.46
CA PHE A 142 -3.81 -6.08 12.28
C PHE A 142 -3.86 -4.59 12.04
N ASP A 143 -3.90 -4.21 10.76
CA ASP A 143 -3.81 -2.81 10.35
C ASP A 143 -5.01 -2.01 10.83
N LEU A 144 -6.23 -2.54 10.67
CA LEU A 144 -7.46 -1.88 11.11
C LEU A 144 -8.38 -2.85 11.86
N TYR A 145 -9.14 -2.31 12.80
CA TYR A 145 -10.19 -3.00 13.53
C TYR A 145 -11.40 -2.09 13.68
N VAL A 146 -12.56 -2.58 13.26
CA VAL A 146 -13.84 -1.92 13.46
C VAL A 146 -14.58 -2.71 14.54
N PRO A 147 -14.90 -2.11 15.70
CA PRO A 147 -15.74 -2.78 16.69
C PRO A 147 -17.13 -3.03 16.10
N GLY A 148 -17.84 -4.03 16.61
CA GLY A 148 -19.21 -4.31 16.17
C GLY A 148 -20.10 -3.07 16.28
N VAL A 149 -20.89 -2.81 15.24
CA VAL A 149 -21.74 -1.63 15.10
C VAL A 149 -23.02 -2.01 14.37
N ASP A 150 -24.17 -1.46 14.78
CA ASP A 150 -25.47 -1.70 14.15
C ASP A 150 -25.82 -3.21 14.01
N GLY A 151 -25.45 -4.02 15.00
CA GLY A 151 -25.66 -5.47 14.99
C GLY A 151 -24.69 -6.26 14.11
N LEU A 152 -23.74 -5.59 13.43
CA LEU A 152 -22.67 -6.25 12.69
C LEU A 152 -21.58 -6.74 13.65
N PRO A 153 -20.95 -7.91 13.38
CA PRO A 153 -19.84 -8.39 14.17
C PRO A 153 -18.62 -7.46 14.02
N PRO A 154 -17.67 -7.49 14.98
CA PRO A 154 -16.39 -6.84 14.81
C PRO A 154 -15.69 -7.25 13.53
N LEU A 155 -14.96 -6.33 12.91
CA LEU A 155 -14.25 -6.55 11.66
C LEU A 155 -12.75 -6.29 11.83
N TRP A 156 -11.97 -7.35 11.66
CA TRP A 156 -10.51 -7.33 11.57
C TRP A 156 -10.08 -7.17 10.12
N VAL A 157 -9.19 -6.22 9.87
CA VAL A 157 -8.75 -5.89 8.51
C VAL A 157 -7.24 -5.86 8.43
N GLU A 158 -6.73 -6.59 7.46
CA GLU A 158 -5.33 -6.52 7.03
C GLU A 158 -5.28 -5.84 5.66
N VAL A 159 -4.46 -4.78 5.53
CA VAL A 159 -4.36 -4.02 4.30
C VAL A 159 -3.07 -4.39 3.57
N LYS A 160 -3.16 -4.72 2.28
CA LYS A 160 -2.03 -5.07 1.42
C LYS A 160 -1.82 -4.00 0.36
N SER A 161 -0.65 -3.37 0.33
CA SER A 161 -0.24 -2.45 -0.74
C SER A 161 0.15 -3.26 -1.98
N VAL A 162 -0.49 -3.00 -3.12
CA VAL A 162 -0.25 -3.70 -4.38
C VAL A 162 0.27 -2.70 -5.41
N THR A 163 1.52 -2.87 -5.83
CA THR A 163 2.20 -2.00 -6.81
C THR A 163 2.84 -2.78 -7.97
N TYR A 164 2.99 -4.10 -7.79
CA TYR A 164 3.45 -5.02 -8.80
C TYR A 164 2.30 -5.35 -9.75
N VAL A 165 2.28 -4.70 -10.92
CA VAL A 165 1.25 -4.87 -11.94
C VAL A 165 1.88 -5.38 -13.21
N LEU A 166 1.36 -6.48 -13.73
CA LEU A 166 1.74 -7.07 -15.01
C LEU A 166 0.48 -7.27 -15.84
N GLU A 167 0.48 -6.77 -17.08
CA GLU A 167 -0.63 -6.96 -18.03
C GLU A 167 -2.01 -6.58 -17.45
N GLY A 168 -2.05 -5.55 -16.59
CA GLY A 168 -3.26 -5.08 -15.94
C GLY A 168 -3.70 -5.90 -14.72
N ILE A 169 -2.93 -6.89 -14.29
CA ILE A 169 -3.20 -7.64 -13.06
C ILE A 169 -2.24 -7.18 -11.96
N GLY A 170 -2.80 -6.72 -10.84
CA GLY A 170 -2.05 -6.45 -9.61
C GLY A 170 -1.73 -7.75 -8.87
N TYR A 171 -0.47 -7.96 -8.56
CA TYR A 171 0.03 -9.17 -7.92
C TYR A 171 0.53 -8.86 -6.51
N PHE A 172 0.12 -9.68 -5.55
CA PHE A 172 0.65 -9.62 -4.19
C PHE A 172 1.04 -11.02 -3.68
N PRO A 173 2.20 -11.17 -3.02
CA PRO A 173 3.21 -10.14 -2.77
C PRO A 173 4.15 -9.95 -3.97
N ASP A 174 4.93 -8.87 -3.95
CA ASP A 174 6.02 -8.65 -4.91
C ASP A 174 7.39 -9.19 -4.41
N ALA A 175 7.41 -9.76 -3.20
CA ALA A 175 8.51 -10.52 -2.62
C ALA A 175 7.97 -11.57 -1.64
N VAL A 176 8.73 -12.65 -1.39
CA VAL A 176 8.36 -13.65 -0.36
C VAL A 176 8.07 -12.98 0.99
N THR A 177 6.93 -13.32 1.61
CA THR A 177 6.45 -12.66 2.83
C THR A 177 5.85 -13.62 3.86
N ASP A 178 6.70 -14.06 4.81
CA ASP A 178 6.23 -14.85 5.95
C ASP A 178 5.25 -14.08 6.85
N ARG A 179 5.41 -12.76 6.97
CA ARG A 179 4.49 -11.91 7.75
C ARG A 179 3.11 -11.86 7.08
N GLY A 180 3.07 -11.61 5.77
CA GLY A 180 1.81 -11.57 5.03
C GLY A 180 1.07 -12.90 5.08
N ARG A 181 1.79 -14.03 4.92
CA ARG A 181 1.23 -15.38 5.07
C ARG A 181 0.61 -15.59 6.45
N ARG A 182 1.37 -15.33 7.53
CA ARG A 182 0.89 -15.52 8.90
C ARG A 182 -0.34 -14.67 9.22
N HIS A 183 -0.39 -13.43 8.73
CA HIS A 183 -1.56 -12.57 8.95
C HIS A 183 -2.81 -13.08 8.22
N LEU A 184 -2.68 -13.69 7.03
CA LEU A 184 -3.83 -14.32 6.36
C LEU A 184 -4.36 -15.53 7.11
N LEU A 185 -3.48 -16.37 7.65
CA LEU A 185 -3.89 -17.52 8.47
C LEU A 185 -4.56 -17.05 9.77
N ALA A 186 -4.04 -16.01 10.41
CA ALA A 186 -4.67 -15.44 11.60
C ALA A 186 -6.05 -14.81 11.29
N LEU A 187 -6.24 -14.21 10.10
CA LEU A 187 -7.58 -13.80 9.65
C LEU A 187 -8.51 -15.00 9.42
N ALA A 188 -7.98 -16.13 8.94
CA ALA A 188 -8.75 -17.36 8.74
C ALA A 188 -9.28 -17.88 10.09
N GLU A 189 -8.42 -17.94 11.11
CA GLU A 189 -8.81 -18.33 12.48
C GLU A 189 -9.92 -17.43 13.04
N LEU A 190 -9.82 -16.11 12.80
CA LEU A 190 -10.86 -15.15 13.19
C LEU A 190 -12.18 -15.39 12.46
N ALA A 191 -12.13 -15.68 11.16
CA ALA A 191 -13.33 -15.96 10.37
C ALA A 191 -14.02 -17.25 10.82
N GLU A 192 -13.25 -18.32 11.09
CA GLU A 192 -13.75 -19.59 11.63
C GLU A 192 -14.38 -19.42 13.01
N ALA A 193 -13.86 -18.50 13.83
CA ALA A 193 -14.45 -18.10 15.11
C ALA A 193 -15.68 -17.18 14.98
N GLY A 194 -16.20 -16.95 13.76
CA GLY A 194 -17.38 -16.14 13.50
C GLY A 194 -17.15 -14.62 13.57
N GLN A 195 -15.90 -14.17 13.63
CA GLN A 195 -15.57 -12.74 13.56
C GLN A 195 -15.55 -12.27 12.11
N GLY A 196 -15.81 -10.98 11.88
CA GLY A 196 -15.57 -10.37 10.58
C GLY A 196 -14.07 -10.33 10.29
N ALA A 197 -13.66 -10.85 9.14
CA ALA A 197 -12.28 -10.81 8.67
C ALA A 197 -12.21 -10.32 7.21
N LEU A 198 -11.32 -9.39 6.93
CA LEU A 198 -11.11 -8.80 5.61
C LEU A 198 -9.63 -8.68 5.29
N ALA A 199 -9.21 -9.26 4.17
CA ALA A 199 -7.96 -8.88 3.51
C ALA A 199 -8.29 -7.88 2.39
N LEU A 200 -7.81 -6.65 2.56
CA LEU A 200 -8.07 -5.55 1.63
C LEU A 200 -6.81 -5.23 0.83
N PHE A 201 -6.84 -5.49 -0.47
CA PHE A 201 -5.76 -5.18 -1.39
C PHE A 201 -5.97 -3.79 -1.97
N VAL A 202 -5.04 -2.87 -1.77
CA VAL A 202 -5.12 -1.52 -2.35
C VAL A 202 -4.09 -1.43 -3.46
N VAL A 203 -4.57 -1.36 -4.71
CA VAL A 203 -3.72 -1.15 -5.87
C VAL A 203 -3.31 0.31 -5.92
N GLY A 204 -2.05 0.58 -5.63
CA GLY A 204 -1.48 1.92 -5.55
C GLY A 204 -1.20 2.57 -6.91
N ARG A 205 -1.88 2.17 -7.98
CA ARG A 205 -1.75 2.68 -9.37
C ARG A 205 -3.01 2.33 -10.17
N ALA A 206 -3.28 3.09 -11.23
CA ALA A 206 -4.59 3.08 -11.93
C ALA A 206 -4.70 2.09 -13.10
N ASP A 207 -3.62 1.44 -13.50
CA ASP A 207 -3.54 0.59 -14.70
C ASP A 207 -3.76 -0.90 -14.43
N ALA A 208 -4.39 -1.25 -13.30
CA ALA A 208 -4.85 -2.61 -13.02
C ALA A 208 -6.38 -2.73 -13.14
N HIS A 209 -6.86 -3.90 -13.53
CA HIS A 209 -8.29 -4.23 -13.59
C HIS A 209 -8.68 -5.44 -12.73
N ALA A 210 -7.72 -6.10 -12.09
CA ALA A 210 -7.93 -7.17 -11.12
C ALA A 210 -6.70 -7.35 -10.21
N VAL A 211 -6.87 -8.08 -9.11
CA VAL A 211 -5.78 -8.49 -8.21
C VAL A 211 -5.73 -10.01 -8.09
N ALA A 212 -4.53 -10.58 -8.01
CA ALA A 212 -4.31 -12.01 -7.81
C ALA A 212 -3.14 -12.29 -6.83
N PRO A 213 -3.15 -13.43 -6.12
CA PRO A 213 -1.98 -13.86 -5.38
C PRO A 213 -0.83 -14.22 -6.32
N ALA A 214 0.39 -13.75 -6.01
CA ALA A 214 1.58 -13.97 -6.81
C ALA A 214 2.21 -15.35 -6.54
N ALA A 215 1.55 -16.44 -6.94
CA ALA A 215 2.05 -17.80 -6.72
C ALA A 215 3.45 -18.06 -7.31
N HIS A 216 3.81 -17.32 -8.38
CA HIS A 216 5.13 -17.37 -9.01
C HIS A 216 6.24 -16.68 -8.20
N ILE A 217 5.89 -15.87 -7.19
CA ILE A 217 6.81 -15.20 -6.26
C ILE A 217 6.79 -15.90 -4.91
N ASP A 218 5.61 -16.13 -4.35
CA ASP A 218 5.42 -16.77 -3.04
C ASP A 218 4.26 -17.78 -3.09
N PRO A 219 4.54 -19.05 -3.43
CA PRO A 219 3.51 -20.09 -3.50
C PRO A 219 2.87 -20.38 -2.13
N ARG A 220 3.61 -20.19 -1.02
CA ARG A 220 3.09 -20.39 0.34
C ARG A 220 2.10 -19.30 0.73
N PHE A 221 2.34 -18.06 0.28
CA PHE A 221 1.35 -16.99 0.42
C PHE A 221 0.08 -17.30 -0.39
N ALA A 222 0.23 -17.76 -1.64
CA ALA A 222 -0.93 -18.10 -2.48
C ALA A 222 -1.77 -19.25 -1.89
N GLU A 223 -1.13 -20.25 -1.30
CA GLU A 223 -1.83 -21.31 -0.56
C GLU A 223 -2.60 -20.76 0.64
N ALA A 224 -1.96 -19.93 1.48
CA ALA A 224 -2.61 -19.31 2.63
C ALA A 224 -3.75 -18.36 2.22
N PHE A 225 -3.61 -17.68 1.09
CA PHE A 225 -4.68 -16.86 0.51
C PHE A 225 -5.92 -17.69 0.18
N ARG A 226 -5.74 -18.84 -0.47
CA ARG A 226 -6.86 -19.75 -0.78
C ARG A 226 -7.46 -20.35 0.48
N ALA A 227 -6.63 -20.72 1.46
CA ALA A 227 -7.10 -21.24 2.75
C ALA A 227 -7.94 -20.19 3.50
N ALA A 228 -7.45 -18.96 3.62
CA ALA A 228 -8.16 -17.86 4.27
C ALA A 228 -9.50 -17.55 3.56
N ARG A 229 -9.52 -17.54 2.24
CA ARG A 229 -10.76 -17.35 1.46
C ARG A 229 -11.78 -18.46 1.74
N ARG A 230 -11.35 -19.73 1.80
CA ARG A 230 -12.22 -20.85 2.16
C ARG A 230 -12.74 -20.79 3.60
N ALA A 231 -11.94 -20.28 4.52
CA ALA A 231 -12.30 -20.08 5.92
C ALA A 231 -13.30 -18.93 6.15
N GLY A 232 -13.65 -18.16 5.11
CA GLY A 232 -14.62 -17.07 5.20
C GLY A 232 -14.01 -15.67 5.29
N VAL A 233 -12.69 -15.53 5.13
CA VAL A 233 -12.06 -14.20 5.02
C VAL A 233 -12.52 -13.53 3.72
N ARG A 234 -13.11 -12.34 3.86
CA ARG A 234 -13.49 -11.53 2.69
C ARG A 234 -12.23 -11.03 2.00
N MET A 235 -12.16 -11.20 0.68
CA MET A 235 -11.07 -10.70 -0.15
C MET A 235 -11.61 -9.58 -1.03
N ARG A 236 -11.13 -8.36 -0.84
CA ARG A 236 -11.55 -7.20 -1.67
C ARG A 236 -10.33 -6.47 -2.21
N ALA A 237 -10.45 -5.87 -3.38
CA ALA A 237 -9.41 -5.03 -3.96
C ALA A 237 -9.94 -3.68 -4.39
N LEU A 238 -9.22 -2.62 -4.04
CA LEU A 238 -9.50 -1.24 -4.44
C LEU A 238 -8.50 -0.80 -5.49
N LEU A 239 -9.01 -0.30 -6.61
CA LEU A 239 -8.21 0.41 -7.60
C LEU A 239 -8.11 1.87 -7.21
N THR A 240 -6.91 2.44 -7.29
CA THR A 240 -6.69 3.85 -6.96
C THR A 240 -6.02 4.62 -8.08
N GLU A 241 -6.25 5.93 -8.11
CA GLU A 241 -5.55 6.89 -8.94
C GLU A 241 -4.72 7.81 -8.05
N PRO A 242 -3.41 7.54 -7.89
CA PRO A 242 -2.50 8.47 -7.26
C PRO A 242 -2.19 9.65 -8.18
N THR A 243 -2.06 10.82 -7.60
CA THR A 243 -1.64 12.07 -8.23
C THR A 243 -0.74 12.84 -7.25
N PRO A 244 0.01 13.87 -7.68
CA PRO A 244 0.78 14.70 -6.76
C PRO A 244 -0.04 15.39 -5.67
N ARG A 245 -1.37 15.50 -5.84
CA ARG A 245 -2.29 16.10 -4.84
C ARG A 245 -2.83 15.09 -3.83
N GLY A 246 -2.84 13.80 -4.16
CA GLY A 246 -3.50 12.79 -3.34
C GLY A 246 -3.83 11.51 -4.09
N VAL A 247 -4.55 10.61 -3.42
CA VAL A 247 -5.04 9.34 -3.96
C VAL A 247 -6.56 9.34 -4.02
N ARG A 248 -7.14 9.05 -5.19
CA ARG A 248 -8.56 8.77 -5.37
C ARG A 248 -8.81 7.27 -5.43
N VAL A 249 -9.97 6.82 -4.94
CA VAL A 249 -10.43 5.45 -5.14
C VAL A 249 -11.30 5.42 -6.39
N LEU A 250 -10.93 4.61 -7.38
CA LEU A 250 -11.69 4.47 -8.64
C LEU A 250 -12.83 3.45 -8.52
N GLY A 251 -12.73 2.56 -7.54
CA GLY A 251 -13.73 1.53 -7.29
C GLY A 251 -13.08 0.20 -6.90
N GLU A 252 -13.90 -0.84 -6.83
CA GLU A 252 -13.43 -2.19 -6.61
C GLU A 252 -13.08 -2.90 -7.89
N VAL A 253 -12.05 -3.74 -7.82
CA VAL A 253 -11.67 -4.66 -8.89
C VAL A 253 -11.74 -6.10 -8.39
N PRO A 254 -11.98 -7.09 -9.27
CA PRO A 254 -12.05 -8.49 -8.88
C PRO A 254 -10.77 -8.99 -8.19
N VAL A 255 -10.93 -9.83 -7.17
CA VAL A 255 -9.83 -10.62 -6.59
C VAL A 255 -9.90 -12.04 -7.12
N LEU A 256 -8.96 -12.36 -8.00
CA LEU A 256 -8.83 -13.66 -8.65
C LEU A 256 -8.24 -14.68 -7.68
N GLU A 257 -8.63 -15.95 -7.83
CA GLU A 257 -8.04 -17.05 -7.04
C GLU A 257 -6.62 -17.38 -7.48
N GLU A 258 -6.33 -17.16 -8.76
CA GLU A 258 -5.03 -17.37 -9.40
C GLU A 258 -4.82 -16.30 -10.48
N GLY A 259 -3.58 -15.86 -10.66
CA GLY A 259 -3.20 -15.01 -11.78
C GLY A 259 -2.41 -15.80 -12.80
N ARG A 260 -2.72 -15.59 -14.08
CA ARG A 260 -1.94 -16.13 -15.20
C ARG A 260 -0.81 -15.14 -15.47
N ALA A 261 0.28 -15.21 -14.71
CA ALA A 261 1.49 -14.51 -15.12
C ALA A 261 1.99 -15.21 -16.38
N GLY A 262 2.01 -14.51 -17.51
CA GLY A 262 2.47 -15.05 -18.79
C GLY A 262 3.82 -15.77 -18.62
N GLN A 263 3.92 -16.97 -19.18
CA GLN A 263 5.17 -17.74 -19.24
C GLN A 263 6.18 -16.99 -20.14
N HIS A 264 6.81 -15.94 -19.63
CA HIS A 264 7.98 -15.35 -20.26
C HIS A 264 9.19 -15.51 -19.36
N ARG A 265 9.60 -16.78 -19.21
CA ARG A 265 11.00 -17.14 -19.05
C ARG A 265 11.52 -17.59 -20.41
N GLY A 266 12.40 -16.78 -21.01
CA GLY A 266 13.36 -17.23 -22.02
C GLY A 266 13.05 -16.89 -23.47
N ARG A 267 13.49 -15.70 -23.90
CA ARG A 267 14.31 -15.59 -25.11
C ARG A 267 15.55 -14.79 -24.74
N LYS A 268 16.64 -15.53 -24.50
CA LYS A 268 17.96 -15.06 -24.90
C LYS A 268 17.99 -15.22 -26.42
N GLU A 269 18.06 -14.12 -27.13
CA GLU A 269 18.80 -14.00 -28.38
C GLU A 269 19.76 -12.82 -28.21
#